data_AF-A0A2S9XD53-F1
#
_entry.id   AF-A0A2S9XD53-F1
#
_cell.length_a   1.000
_cell.length_b   1.000
_cell.length_c   1.000
_cell.angle_alpha   90.00
_cell.angle_beta   90.00
_cell.angle_gamma   90.00
#
_symmetry.space_group_name_H-M   'P 1'
#
loop_
_entity.id
_entity.type
_entity.pdbx_description
1 polymer ?
#
loop_
_entity_poly.entity_id
_entity_poly.type
_entity_poly.pdbx_seq_one_letter_code
_entity_poly.pdbx_strand_id
1 'polypeptide(L)'
;MDIRLKFINRSSGGHQAEVVLFQRNILASIDELPLAWKVIRYCGRDCYHPLVYPTDYEVSTSDEYGNHSPRVRVANGQQVKVTPTPSGRRLGSATNSDSSAEIQVINALPRGSVNVNIYKAGLLMARKTAVAPGQKVVFQFKPTLWISVASQIMQSEAVTSAVIASDNTELPLAGFTSADIVMTGGGSGSDAAPYVFTLENMRLA
;
A
#
# COMPACT_ATOMS: atom_id res chain seq x y z
N MET A 1 12.97 0.41 -9.61
CA MET A 1 13.74 1.60 -9.20
C MET A 1 13.02 2.21 -8.03
N ASP A 2 13.69 2.41 -6.90
CA ASP A 2 13.02 2.93 -5.70
C ASP A 2 13.00 4.47 -5.71
N ILE A 3 11.87 5.05 -5.27
CA ILE A 3 11.67 6.50 -5.17
C ILE A 3 11.98 6.92 -3.73
N ARG A 4 12.93 7.85 -3.57
CA ARG A 4 13.31 8.37 -2.25
C ARG A 4 12.40 9.53 -1.86
N LEU A 5 11.59 9.34 -0.83
CA LEU A 5 10.66 10.36 -0.36
C LEU A 5 11.09 10.89 1.00
N LYS A 6 10.75 12.15 1.26
CA LYS A 6 10.98 12.78 2.55
C LYS A 6 9.71 13.51 2.96
N PHE A 7 9.04 13.04 4.01
CA PHE A 7 7.94 13.78 4.61
C PHE A 7 8.51 14.92 5.45
N ILE A 8 8.00 16.14 5.30
CA ILE A 8 8.40 17.33 6.05
C ILE A 8 7.15 17.95 6.67
N ASN A 9 7.15 18.08 8.00
CA ASN A 9 6.03 18.72 8.70
C ASN A 9 6.29 20.21 8.87
N ARG A 10 5.57 21.06 8.14
CA ARG A 10 5.53 22.52 8.31
C ARG A 10 4.18 23.01 8.87
N SER A 11 3.37 22.10 9.41
CA SER A 11 2.05 22.41 9.97
C SER A 11 2.14 23.20 11.28
N SER A 12 1.08 23.97 11.57
CA SER A 12 0.89 24.65 12.86
C SER A 12 0.38 23.70 13.95
N GLY A 13 -0.11 22.50 13.59
CA GLY A 13 -0.54 21.45 14.54
C GLY A 13 0.61 20.73 15.27
N GLY A 14 1.86 21.05 14.94
CA GLY A 14 3.04 20.45 15.58
C GLY A 14 3.09 18.94 15.39
N HIS A 15 3.47 18.21 16.45
CA HIS A 15 3.64 16.74 16.43
C HIS A 15 2.35 15.92 16.64
N GLN A 16 1.19 16.57 16.78
CA GLN A 16 -0.06 15.90 17.16
C GLN A 16 -0.72 15.16 15.99
N ALA A 17 -0.40 15.54 14.74
CA ALA A 17 -0.94 14.90 13.56
C ALA A 17 -0.30 13.52 13.34
N GLU A 18 -1.14 12.51 13.18
CA GLU A 18 -0.76 11.21 12.64
C GLU A 18 -1.05 11.20 11.15
N VAL A 19 -0.02 10.93 10.35
CA VAL A 19 -0.11 10.95 8.88
C VAL A 19 -0.12 9.52 8.37
N VAL A 20 -1.15 9.18 7.60
CA VAL A 20 -1.34 7.85 7.02
C VAL A 20 -1.11 7.93 5.52
N LEU A 21 -0.23 7.07 5.01
CA LEU A 21 0.00 6.85 3.60
C LEU A 21 -0.50 5.46 3.21
N PHE A 22 -1.23 5.39 2.10
CA PHE A 22 -1.79 4.14 1.58
C PHE A 22 -1.85 4.13 0.05
N GLN A 23 -2.06 2.95 -0.53
CA GLN A 23 -2.38 2.80 -1.95
C GLN A 23 -3.76 2.20 -2.11
N ARG A 24 -4.42 2.53 -3.20
CA ARG A 24 -5.71 1.95 -3.58
C ARG A 24 -5.48 0.89 -4.66
N ASN A 25 -6.05 -0.29 -4.47
CA ASN A 25 -6.19 -1.26 -5.56
C ASN A 25 -7.29 -0.75 -6.49
N ILE A 26 -6.98 -0.49 -7.75
CA ILE A 26 -7.94 0.05 -8.73
C ILE A 26 -9.10 -0.95 -8.95
N LEU A 27 -8.80 -2.24 -8.80
CA LEU A 27 -9.73 -3.35 -9.00
C LEU A 27 -10.32 -3.86 -7.66
N ALA A 28 -10.26 -3.04 -6.61
CA ALA A 28 -10.91 -3.35 -5.34
C ALA A 28 -12.44 -3.38 -5.50
N SER A 29 -13.09 -4.32 -4.82
CA SER A 29 -14.53 -4.24 -4.57
C SER A 29 -14.82 -3.15 -3.54
N ILE A 30 -16.07 -2.69 -3.46
CA ILE A 30 -16.52 -1.66 -2.51
C ILE A 30 -16.18 -2.05 -1.05
N ASP A 31 -16.22 -3.34 -0.73
CA ASP A 31 -15.94 -3.86 0.61
C ASP A 31 -14.43 -4.05 0.90
N GLU A 32 -13.56 -3.88 -0.10
CA GLU A 32 -12.10 -4.05 0.07
C GLU A 32 -11.47 -2.70 0.44
N LEU A 33 -11.28 -2.47 1.73
CA LEU A 33 -10.63 -1.27 2.24
C LEU A 33 -9.12 -1.32 1.99
N PRO A 34 -8.49 -0.22 1.51
CA PRO A 34 -7.04 -0.13 1.43
C PRO A 34 -6.41 -0.25 2.82
N LEU A 35 -5.20 -0.79 2.86
CA LEU A 35 -4.43 -0.89 4.10
C LEU A 35 -3.47 0.28 4.26
N ALA A 36 -3.28 0.73 5.50
CA ALA A 36 -2.33 1.77 5.86
C ALA A 36 -0.90 1.27 5.62
N TRP A 37 -0.31 1.66 4.49
CA TRP A 37 1.04 1.22 4.13
C TRP A 37 2.10 1.82 5.06
N LYS A 38 2.01 3.11 5.36
CA LYS A 38 2.92 3.78 6.30
C LYS A 38 2.13 4.72 7.19
N VAL A 39 2.44 4.72 8.48
CA VAL A 39 1.90 5.68 9.44
C VAL A 39 3.08 6.41 10.06
N ILE A 40 3.08 7.74 9.95
CA ILE A 40 4.08 8.63 10.51
C ILE A 40 3.45 9.31 11.73
N ARG A 41 4.05 9.12 12.89
CA ARG A 41 3.58 9.66 14.17
C ARG A 41 4.64 10.57 14.78
N TYR A 42 4.19 11.56 15.55
CA TYR A 42 5.05 12.41 16.37
C TYR A 42 6.16 13.14 15.59
N CYS A 43 5.94 13.40 14.30
CA CYS A 43 6.87 14.22 13.51
C CYS A 43 6.65 15.68 13.89
N GLY A 44 7.59 16.29 14.61
CA GLY A 44 7.49 17.69 15.03
C GLY A 44 7.52 18.69 13.87
N ARG A 45 7.17 19.95 14.16
CA ARG A 45 7.31 21.03 13.19
C ARG A 45 8.78 21.20 12.77
N ASP A 46 8.99 21.40 11.47
CA ASP A 46 10.27 21.49 10.77
C ASP A 46 11.14 20.21 10.82
N CYS A 47 10.64 19.14 11.44
CA CYS A 47 11.23 17.81 11.36
C CYS A 47 10.83 17.09 10.07
N TYR A 48 11.55 16.01 9.78
CA TYR A 48 11.29 15.19 8.61
C TYR A 48 11.33 13.70 8.90
N HIS A 49 10.66 12.92 8.06
CA HIS A 49 10.67 11.46 8.09
C HIS A 49 11.05 10.92 6.72
N PRO A 50 12.23 10.29 6.57
CA PRO A 50 12.61 9.66 5.31
C PRO A 50 11.80 8.37 5.09
N LEU A 51 11.36 8.13 3.86
CA LEU A 51 10.77 6.86 3.45
C LEU A 51 11.17 6.51 2.02
N VAL A 52 11.22 5.22 1.72
CA VAL A 52 11.50 4.71 0.38
C VAL A 52 10.23 4.08 -0.17
N TYR A 53 9.79 4.53 -1.33
CA TYR A 53 8.69 3.94 -2.08
C TYR A 53 9.28 3.01 -3.15
N PRO A 54 9.28 1.68 -2.93
CA PRO A 54 9.80 0.76 -3.93
C PRO A 54 8.84 0.65 -5.12
N THR A 55 9.32 0.33 -6.31
CA THR A 55 8.42 0.03 -7.44
C THR A 55 7.85 -1.37 -7.37
N ASP A 56 8.59 -2.28 -6.73
CA ASP A 56 8.27 -3.70 -6.75
C ASP A 56 7.28 -4.05 -5.64
N TYR A 57 6.62 -5.19 -5.82
CA TYR A 57 5.69 -5.77 -4.86
C TYR A 57 6.17 -7.17 -4.45
N GLU A 58 5.62 -7.68 -3.35
CA GLU A 58 5.79 -9.08 -2.99
C GLU A 58 4.41 -9.70 -2.77
N VAL A 59 4.24 -10.96 -3.17
CA VAL A 59 3.03 -11.74 -2.92
C VAL A 59 3.35 -12.83 -1.90
N SER A 60 2.45 -13.03 -0.96
CA SER A 60 2.39 -14.28 -0.18
C SER A 60 0.96 -14.80 -0.16
N THR A 61 0.81 -16.03 0.31
CA THR A 61 -0.48 -16.61 0.65
C THR A 61 -0.55 -16.88 2.13
N SER A 62 -1.73 -16.74 2.72
CA SER A 62 -2.03 -17.26 4.06
C SER A 62 -3.25 -18.16 4.08
N ASP A 63 -3.50 -18.81 5.21
CA ASP A 63 -4.74 -19.52 5.51
C ASP A 63 -5.39 -18.99 6.80
N GLU A 64 -6.52 -19.59 7.16
CA GLU A 64 -7.33 -19.26 8.36
C GLU A 64 -6.64 -19.57 9.68
N TYR A 65 -5.58 -20.39 9.66
CA TYR A 65 -4.80 -20.76 10.85
C TYR A 65 -3.59 -19.86 11.09
N GLY A 66 -3.44 -18.79 10.30
CA GLY A 66 -2.34 -17.84 10.44
C GLY A 66 -1.01 -18.33 9.84
N ASN A 67 -1.01 -19.39 9.02
CA ASN A 67 0.20 -19.80 8.31
C ASN A 67 0.43 -18.91 7.09
N HIS A 68 1.70 -18.68 6.75
CA HIS A 68 2.11 -17.89 5.61
C HIS A 68 3.08 -18.66 4.71
N SER A 69 2.97 -18.47 3.40
CA SER A 69 4.01 -18.91 2.46
C SER A 69 5.16 -17.90 2.41
N PRO A 70 6.36 -18.32 1.95
CA PRO A 70 7.42 -17.40 1.59
C PRO A 70 6.95 -16.36 0.57
N ARG A 71 7.50 -15.15 0.68
CA ARG A 71 7.17 -14.04 -0.23
C ARG A 71 7.87 -14.20 -1.57
N VAL A 72 7.16 -13.88 -2.64
CA VAL A 72 7.67 -13.87 -4.01
C VAL A 72 7.60 -12.46 -4.56
N ARG A 73 8.72 -11.92 -5.02
CA ARG A 73 8.76 -10.62 -5.70
C ARG A 73 7.95 -10.67 -6.99
N VAL A 74 7.18 -9.62 -7.25
CA VAL A 74 6.32 -9.49 -8.42
C VAL A 74 6.23 -8.02 -8.84
N ALA A 75 5.96 -7.78 -10.12
CA ALA A 75 5.65 -6.48 -10.68
C ALA A 75 4.28 -6.51 -11.39
N ASN A 76 3.73 -5.33 -11.68
CA ASN A 76 2.62 -5.22 -12.63
C ASN A 76 3.05 -5.87 -13.96
N GLY A 77 2.16 -6.63 -14.60
CA GLY A 77 2.54 -7.42 -15.78
C GLY A 77 2.86 -8.88 -15.49
N GLN A 78 2.78 -9.30 -14.22
CA GLN A 78 3.20 -10.64 -13.81
C GLN A 78 2.10 -11.41 -13.08
N GLN A 79 2.24 -12.72 -13.11
CA GLN A 79 1.37 -13.66 -12.40
C GLN A 79 2.17 -14.65 -11.57
N VAL A 80 1.56 -15.09 -10.48
CA VAL A 80 2.04 -16.18 -9.62
C VAL A 80 0.94 -17.21 -9.42
N LYS A 81 1.32 -18.48 -9.29
CA LYS A 81 0.39 -19.59 -9.11
C LYS A 81 0.66 -20.30 -7.79
N VAL A 82 -0.41 -20.64 -7.08
CA VAL A 82 -0.37 -21.52 -5.92
C VAL A 82 -0.62 -22.94 -6.41
N THR A 83 0.38 -23.81 -6.30
CA THR A 83 0.31 -25.18 -6.83
C THR A 83 0.37 -26.21 -5.72
N PRO A 84 -0.30 -27.37 -5.88
CA PRO A 84 -0.16 -28.47 -4.94
C PRO A 84 1.25 -29.06 -5.02
N THR A 85 1.71 -29.60 -3.90
CA THR A 85 2.94 -30.38 -3.77
C THR A 85 2.59 -31.65 -3.00
N PRO A 86 3.40 -32.72 -3.07
CA PRO A 86 3.14 -33.94 -2.30
C PRO A 86 2.95 -33.71 -0.79
N SER A 87 3.61 -32.68 -0.25
CA SER A 87 3.57 -32.32 1.17
C SER A 87 2.70 -31.10 1.51
N GLY A 88 1.91 -30.58 0.57
CA GLY A 88 1.07 -29.40 0.81
C GLY A 88 0.93 -28.48 -0.40
N ARG A 89 1.26 -27.19 -0.25
CA ARG A 89 1.13 -26.16 -1.28
C ARG A 89 2.38 -25.29 -1.38
N ARG A 90 2.61 -24.70 -2.56
CA ARG A 90 3.71 -23.76 -2.81
C ARG A 90 3.22 -22.57 -3.63
N LEU A 91 3.71 -21.38 -3.31
CA LEU A 91 3.62 -20.21 -4.18
C LEU A 91 4.79 -20.25 -5.19
N GLY A 92 4.48 -20.31 -6.47
CA GLY A 92 5.45 -20.34 -7.55
C GLY A 92 6.13 -18.99 -7.79
N SER A 93 7.20 -18.98 -8.57
CA SER A 93 7.87 -17.76 -9.01
C SER A 93 6.99 -16.92 -9.94
N ALA A 94 7.23 -15.60 -9.96
CA ALA A 94 6.55 -14.70 -10.87
C ALA A 94 6.91 -15.02 -12.34
N THR A 95 5.89 -15.01 -13.19
CA THR A 95 5.97 -15.19 -14.65
C THR A 95 5.21 -14.08 -15.32
N ASN A 96 5.39 -13.86 -16.63
CA ASN A 96 4.59 -12.87 -17.35
C ASN A 96 3.11 -13.26 -17.31
N SER A 97 2.24 -12.28 -17.12
CA SER A 97 0.79 -12.43 -17.21
C SER A 97 0.29 -11.97 -18.58
N ASP A 98 -0.99 -12.18 -18.82
CA ASP A 98 -1.66 -11.76 -20.05
C ASP A 98 -2.01 -10.24 -20.05
N SER A 99 -1.70 -9.53 -18.96
CA SER A 99 -2.02 -8.10 -18.77
C SER A 99 -0.80 -7.36 -18.24
N SER A 100 -0.31 -6.35 -18.96
CA SER A 100 0.88 -5.58 -18.58
C SER A 100 0.70 -4.69 -17.33
N ALA A 101 -0.53 -4.52 -16.84
CA ALA A 101 -0.85 -3.62 -15.74
C ALA A 101 -1.17 -4.34 -14.42
N GLU A 102 -1.45 -5.64 -14.47
CA GLU A 102 -1.98 -6.39 -13.33
C GLU A 102 -0.95 -7.31 -12.69
N ILE A 103 -1.07 -7.46 -11.39
CA ILE A 103 -0.52 -8.59 -10.65
C ILE A 103 -1.62 -9.63 -10.53
N GLN A 104 -1.41 -10.82 -11.09
CA GLN A 104 -2.39 -11.89 -11.06
C GLN A 104 -1.94 -13.01 -10.12
N VAL A 105 -2.86 -13.53 -9.31
CA VAL A 105 -2.60 -14.68 -8.43
C VAL A 105 -3.66 -15.74 -8.67
N ILE A 106 -3.22 -16.95 -9.01
CA ILE A 106 -4.13 -18.06 -9.32
C ILE A 106 -4.01 -19.12 -8.23
N ASN A 107 -5.12 -19.46 -7.60
CA ASN A 107 -5.20 -20.63 -6.73
C ASN A 107 -5.39 -21.89 -7.60
N ALA A 108 -4.29 -22.53 -7.99
CA ALA A 108 -4.33 -23.76 -8.80
C ALA A 108 -4.39 -25.03 -7.93
N LEU A 109 -4.78 -24.92 -6.66
CA LEU A 109 -5.03 -26.08 -5.81
C LEU A 109 -6.32 -26.79 -6.24
N PRO A 110 -6.41 -28.13 -6.11
CA PRO A 110 -7.64 -28.87 -6.38
C PRO A 110 -8.70 -28.66 -5.29
N ARG A 111 -8.28 -28.24 -4.09
CA ARG A 111 -9.14 -27.97 -2.93
C ARG A 111 -8.48 -26.96 -1.98
N GLY A 112 -9.30 -26.31 -1.16
CA GLY A 112 -8.86 -25.34 -0.17
C GLY A 112 -8.76 -23.92 -0.73
N SER A 113 -9.31 -22.97 0.01
CA SER A 113 -9.16 -21.56 -0.30
C SER A 113 -7.85 -21.02 0.27
N VAL A 114 -7.36 -19.93 -0.31
CA VAL A 114 -6.17 -19.23 0.16
C VAL A 114 -6.46 -17.75 0.30
N ASN A 115 -5.84 -17.10 1.28
CA ASN A 115 -5.78 -15.66 1.32
C ASN A 115 -4.56 -15.21 0.52
N VAL A 116 -4.70 -14.18 -0.31
CA VAL A 116 -3.62 -13.59 -1.09
C VAL A 116 -3.26 -12.25 -0.49
N ASN A 117 -1.99 -12.05 -0.20
CA ASN A 117 -1.45 -10.88 0.49
C ASN A 117 -0.44 -10.18 -0.42
N ILE A 118 -0.63 -8.88 -0.67
CA ILE A 118 0.33 -8.03 -1.39
C ILE A 118 1.09 -7.18 -0.39
N TYR A 119 2.41 -7.17 -0.53
CA TYR A 119 3.31 -6.37 0.28
C TYR A 119 4.07 -5.36 -0.58
N LYS A 120 4.45 -4.26 0.07
CA LYS A 120 5.32 -3.23 -0.49
C LYS A 120 6.29 -2.76 0.58
N ALA A 121 7.59 -2.80 0.29
CA ALA A 121 8.65 -2.58 1.28
C ALA A 121 8.48 -3.45 2.55
N GLY A 122 8.01 -4.70 2.37
CA GLY A 122 7.78 -5.64 3.46
C GLY A 122 6.48 -5.44 4.27
N LEU A 123 5.74 -4.36 4.05
CA LEU A 123 4.48 -4.04 4.74
C LEU A 123 3.27 -4.48 3.92
N LEU A 124 2.23 -5.00 4.57
CA LEU A 124 1.02 -5.47 3.91
C LEU A 124 0.22 -4.27 3.39
N MET A 125 -0.18 -4.34 2.12
CA MET A 125 -0.81 -3.23 1.41
C MET A 125 -2.19 -3.56 0.85
N ALA A 126 -2.41 -4.83 0.48
CA ALA A 126 -3.72 -5.32 0.06
C ALA A 126 -3.88 -6.80 0.41
N ARG A 127 -5.12 -7.24 0.58
CA ARG A 127 -5.46 -8.63 0.86
C ARG A 127 -6.77 -8.99 0.18
N LYS A 128 -6.79 -10.14 -0.50
CA LYS A 128 -8.02 -10.83 -0.90
C LYS A 128 -8.14 -12.13 -0.12
N THR A 129 -9.25 -12.32 0.57
CA THR A 129 -9.50 -13.50 1.39
C THR A 129 -10.28 -14.56 0.62
N ALA A 130 -10.19 -15.80 1.09
CA ALA A 130 -11.01 -16.93 0.63
C ALA A 130 -10.98 -17.18 -0.90
N VAL A 131 -9.83 -16.99 -1.55
CA VAL A 131 -9.65 -17.28 -2.99
C VAL A 131 -9.79 -18.78 -3.21
N ALA A 132 -10.88 -19.20 -3.84
CA ALA A 132 -11.26 -20.60 -3.99
C ALA A 132 -10.39 -21.34 -5.03
N PRO A 133 -10.36 -22.69 -5.01
CA PRO A 133 -9.74 -23.51 -6.05
C PRO A 133 -10.13 -23.07 -7.48
N GLY A 134 -9.13 -22.98 -8.36
CA GLY A 134 -9.30 -22.53 -9.74
C GLY A 134 -9.49 -21.03 -9.93
N GLN A 135 -9.71 -20.25 -8.86
CA GLN A 135 -9.94 -18.81 -9.00
C GLN A 135 -8.65 -18.05 -9.27
N LYS A 136 -8.79 -17.02 -10.10
CA LYS A 136 -7.79 -15.99 -10.36
C LYS A 136 -8.22 -14.70 -9.69
N VAL A 137 -7.33 -14.10 -8.92
CA VAL A 137 -7.49 -12.74 -8.42
C VAL A 137 -6.49 -11.81 -9.07
N VAL A 138 -6.89 -10.56 -9.19
CA VAL A 138 -6.11 -9.51 -9.84
C VAL A 138 -5.97 -8.32 -8.90
N PHE A 139 -4.79 -7.70 -8.94
CA PHE A 139 -4.49 -6.44 -8.27
C PHE A 139 -3.89 -5.49 -9.29
N GLN A 140 -4.26 -4.21 -9.18
CA GLN A 140 -3.69 -3.18 -10.03
C GLN A 140 -3.40 -1.95 -9.19
N PHE A 141 -2.14 -1.52 -9.19
CA PHE A 141 -1.68 -0.35 -8.44
C PHE A 141 -1.05 0.65 -9.40
N LYS A 142 -1.46 1.92 -9.29
CA LYS A 142 -0.75 3.03 -9.91
C LYS A 142 0.46 3.42 -9.04
N PRO A 143 1.50 4.04 -9.63
CA PRO A 143 2.57 4.68 -8.86
C PRO A 143 2.07 5.96 -8.20
N THR A 144 1.11 5.83 -7.28
CA THR A 144 0.41 6.93 -6.60
C THR A 144 0.33 6.62 -5.11
N LEU A 145 0.65 7.59 -4.26
CA LEU A 145 0.37 7.51 -2.83
C LEU A 145 -0.82 8.38 -2.47
N TRP A 146 -1.72 7.84 -1.67
CA TRP A 146 -2.76 8.63 -1.00
C TRP A 146 -2.26 8.97 0.40
N ILE A 147 -2.47 10.23 0.81
CA ILE A 147 -2.04 10.72 2.11
C ILE A 147 -3.18 11.48 2.79
N SER A 148 -3.31 11.28 4.10
CA SER A 148 -4.28 12.00 4.95
C SER A 148 -3.81 12.05 6.40
N VAL A 149 -4.45 12.90 7.19
CA VAL A 149 -4.29 12.93 8.65
C VAL A 149 -5.40 12.09 9.27
N ALA A 150 -5.02 11.06 10.04
CA ALA A 150 -5.95 10.18 10.72
C ALA A 150 -5.31 9.60 11.98
N SER A 151 -6.05 9.59 13.08
CA SER A 151 -5.59 9.06 14.37
C SER A 151 -5.95 7.58 14.54
N GLN A 152 -5.22 6.90 15.43
CA GLN A 152 -5.49 5.51 15.83
C GLN A 152 -5.41 4.47 14.70
N ILE A 153 -4.72 4.80 13.60
CA ILE A 153 -4.49 3.85 12.51
C ILE A 153 -3.14 3.16 12.72
N MET A 154 -3.11 1.83 12.70
CA MET A 154 -1.85 1.07 12.71
C MET A 154 -1.40 0.72 11.29
N GLN A 155 -0.09 0.55 11.10
CA GLN A 155 0.45 0.08 9.83
C GLN A 155 -0.08 -1.32 9.50
N SER A 156 -0.31 -1.59 8.21
CA SER A 156 -0.87 -2.85 7.70
C SER A 156 -2.30 -3.17 8.14
N GLU A 157 -3.00 -2.22 8.78
CA GLU A 157 -4.42 -2.33 9.09
C GLU A 157 -5.30 -1.58 8.09
N ALA A 158 -6.58 -1.94 8.04
CA ALA A 158 -7.54 -1.29 7.16
C ALA A 158 -7.68 0.19 7.50
N VAL A 159 -7.55 1.05 6.49
CA VAL A 159 -7.93 2.45 6.60
C VAL A 159 -9.44 2.49 6.72
N THR A 160 -9.97 3.11 7.78
CA THR A 160 -11.41 3.13 8.04
C THR A 160 -12.16 3.87 6.92
N SER A 161 -13.42 3.51 6.69
CA SER A 161 -14.26 4.18 5.68
C SER A 161 -14.35 5.68 5.89
N ALA A 162 -14.29 6.15 7.14
CA ALA A 162 -14.26 7.58 7.48
C ALA A 162 -13.03 8.29 6.91
N VAL A 163 -11.85 7.67 7.01
CA VAL A 163 -10.61 8.24 6.46
C VAL A 163 -10.62 8.18 4.93
N ILE A 164 -11.18 7.12 4.33
CA ILE A 164 -11.33 7.02 2.87
C ILE A 164 -12.27 8.10 2.32
N ALA A 165 -13.34 8.41 3.06
CA ALA A 165 -14.32 9.44 2.70
C ALA A 165 -13.85 10.87 3.00
N SER A 166 -12.79 11.03 3.81
CA SER A 166 -12.17 12.34 4.07
C SER A 166 -11.42 12.90 2.86
N ASP A 167 -11.04 14.17 2.94
CA ASP A 167 -10.20 14.84 1.96
C ASP A 167 -8.78 14.24 1.95
N ASN A 168 -8.62 13.17 1.18
CA ASN A 168 -7.32 12.55 0.93
C ASN A 168 -6.61 13.27 -0.23
N THR A 169 -5.32 13.52 -0.07
CA THR A 169 -4.50 14.06 -1.18
C THR A 169 -3.91 12.92 -2.01
N GLU A 170 -4.09 12.97 -3.32
CA GLU A 170 -3.45 12.06 -4.28
C GLU A 170 -2.05 12.60 -4.67
N LEU A 171 -1.01 11.80 -4.45
CA LEU A 171 0.38 12.12 -4.80
C LEU A 171 0.85 11.20 -5.93
N PRO A 172 0.82 11.65 -7.20
CA PRO A 172 1.38 10.88 -8.31
C PRO A 172 2.90 10.84 -8.19
N LEU A 173 3.50 9.65 -8.29
CA LEU A 173 4.94 9.44 -8.17
C LEU A 173 5.60 8.96 -9.47
N ALA A 174 4.82 8.80 -10.54
CA ALA A 174 5.35 8.39 -11.83
C ALA A 174 6.43 9.36 -12.32
N GLY A 175 7.57 8.80 -12.78
CA GLY A 175 8.66 9.59 -13.35
C GLY A 175 9.58 10.26 -12.33
N PHE A 176 9.37 10.06 -11.01
CA PHE A 176 10.26 10.62 -9.99
C PHE A 176 11.27 9.60 -9.45
N THR A 177 12.45 10.09 -9.10
CA THR A 177 13.50 9.36 -8.35
C THR A 177 13.55 9.83 -6.90
N SER A 178 13.15 11.07 -6.65
CA SER A 178 12.93 11.59 -5.30
C SER A 178 11.94 12.75 -5.27
N ALA A 179 11.29 12.95 -4.13
CA ALA A 179 10.46 14.14 -3.86
C ALA A 179 10.31 14.38 -2.35
N ASP A 180 10.07 15.62 -1.97
CA ASP A 180 9.66 15.98 -0.62
C ASP A 180 8.12 16.04 -0.56
N ILE A 181 7.52 15.40 0.44
CA ILE A 181 6.10 15.52 0.77
C ILE A 181 5.98 16.54 1.89
N VAL A 182 5.46 17.72 1.59
CA VAL A 182 5.37 18.82 2.56
C VAL A 182 3.95 18.94 3.09
N MET A 183 3.80 18.87 4.41
CA MET A 183 2.53 19.09 5.11
C MET A 183 2.48 20.50 5.69
N THR A 184 1.43 21.25 5.37
CA THR A 184 1.14 22.59 5.91
C THR A 184 -0.28 22.65 6.49
N GLY A 185 -0.65 23.79 7.08
CA GLY A 185 -1.97 23.98 7.70
C GLY A 185 -2.05 23.39 9.10
N GLY A 186 -3.24 22.97 9.53
CA GLY A 186 -3.51 22.50 10.88
C GLY A 186 -3.66 23.63 11.91
N GLY A 187 -3.46 23.28 13.17
CA GLY A 187 -3.57 24.19 14.31
C GLY A 187 -4.74 23.82 15.23
N SER A 188 -5.00 24.67 16.22
CA SER A 188 -6.08 24.52 17.19
C SER A 188 -6.97 25.76 17.19
N GLY A 189 -8.27 25.58 17.42
CA GLY A 189 -9.24 26.68 17.51
C GLY A 189 -10.04 26.90 16.24
N SER A 190 -10.88 27.94 16.23
CA SER A 190 -11.80 28.26 15.14
C SER A 190 -11.10 28.64 13.82
N ASP A 191 -9.84 29.05 13.91
CA ASP A 191 -9.07 29.55 12.76
C ASP A 191 -8.07 28.49 12.23
N ALA A 192 -8.19 27.25 12.69
CA ALA A 192 -7.35 26.15 12.22
C ALA A 192 -7.58 25.91 10.72
N ALA A 193 -6.49 25.97 9.95
CA ALA A 193 -6.53 25.66 8.53
C ALA A 193 -6.57 24.12 8.33
N PRO A 194 -7.18 23.62 7.24
CA PRO A 194 -7.09 22.20 6.91
C PRO A 194 -5.62 21.80 6.66
N TYR A 195 -5.29 20.53 6.95
CA TYR A 195 -3.99 19.98 6.55
C TYR A 195 -3.92 19.87 5.03
N VAL A 196 -2.81 20.32 4.46
CA VAL A 196 -2.56 20.27 3.00
C VAL A 196 -1.24 19.57 2.76
N PHE A 197 -1.20 18.71 1.75
CA PHE A 197 -0.01 17.99 1.32
C PHE A 197 0.39 18.39 -0.10
N THR A 198 1.66 18.66 -0.32
CA THR A 198 2.21 19.00 -1.64
C THR A 198 3.50 18.27 -1.92
N LEU A 199 3.84 18.09 -3.20
CA LEU A 199 5.15 17.61 -3.63
C LEU A 199 6.07 18.79 -3.93
N GLU A 200 7.22 18.82 -3.27
CA GLU A 200 8.30 19.79 -3.49
C GLU A 200 9.59 19.06 -3.89
N ASN A 201 10.57 19.80 -4.44
CA ASN A 201 11.93 19.29 -4.71
C ASN A 201 11.99 17.98 -5.51
N MET A 202 11.06 17.80 -6.45
CA MET A 202 10.94 16.61 -7.28
C MET A 202 12.16 16.45 -8.20
N ARG A 203 12.71 15.25 -8.27
CA ARG A 203 13.74 14.86 -9.25
C ARG A 203 13.20 13.81 -10.18
N LEU A 204 13.40 14.01 -11.48
CA LEU A 204 12.94 13.11 -12.53
C LEU A 204 13.87 11.90 -12.69
N ALA A 205 13.33 10.82 -13.27
CA ALA A 205 14.02 9.58 -13.61
C ALA A 205 14.68 9.59 -14.98
#